data_AF-A0A290ZAZ7-F1
#
_entry.id   AF-A0A290ZAZ7-F1
#
_cell.length_a   1.000
_cell.length_b   1.000
_cell.length_c   1.000
_cell.angle_alpha   90.00
_cell.angle_beta   90.00
_cell.angle_gamma   90.00
#
_symmetry.space_group_name_H-M   'P 1'
#
loop_
_entity.id
_entity.type
_entity.pdbx_description
1 polymer ?
#
loop_
_entity_poly.entity_id
_entity_poly.type
_entity_poly.pdbx_seq_one_letter_code
_entity_poly.pdbx_strand_id
1 'polypeptide(L)'
;MIWCTIAGCDSSEPTPGDSLVCDRCRERLHTGLRWIEFHLAHLTPVRSVRPQLVATSSGFGSASPADDAVLVMLDPRSAATGVGRSRTGPDDDEHPLLSAPAVLGGWARQVYELRTPPSLRALIPAPRTVREAVSTLLAALGWICTQPWVPDFAAELHQLRRQLAAATGEAPPPVVATCTAPRDDLAAAVDGRAVCDGGIVVCEREDARSGLVTPIGARCLVCHRVYTAFELIDLAQSREGCPRP
;
A
#
# COMPACT_ATOMS: atom_id res chain seq x y z
N MET A 1 -15.10 18.01 -4.19
CA MET A 1 -14.29 17.50 -5.31
C MET A 1 -12.94 17.13 -4.71
N ILE A 2 -12.54 15.86 -4.78
CA ILE A 2 -11.38 15.29 -4.07
C ILE A 2 -10.22 15.22 -5.06
N TRP A 3 -9.10 15.90 -4.78
CA TRP A 3 -8.04 16.14 -5.77
C TRP A 3 -6.70 15.46 -5.41
N CYS A 4 -6.71 14.35 -4.69
CA CYS A 4 -5.58 13.43 -4.72
C CYS A 4 -5.92 12.29 -5.68
N THR A 5 -5.16 12.18 -6.76
CA THR A 5 -5.38 11.15 -7.79
C THR A 5 -4.99 9.74 -7.33
N ILE A 6 -4.31 9.63 -6.19
CA ILE A 6 -4.04 8.35 -5.52
C ILE A 6 -5.26 8.01 -4.66
N ALA A 7 -5.91 6.88 -5.00
CA ALA A 7 -7.17 6.44 -4.41
C ALA A 7 -7.19 6.51 -2.87
N GLY A 8 -8.27 7.07 -2.31
CA GLY A 8 -8.54 7.08 -0.87
C GLY A 8 -7.96 8.27 -0.08
N CYS A 9 -7.62 9.39 -0.74
CA CYS A 9 -7.18 10.60 -0.05
C CYS A 9 -8.08 11.81 -0.36
N ASP A 10 -8.87 12.22 0.63
CA ASP A 10 -9.82 13.34 0.55
C ASP A 10 -9.17 14.70 0.91
N SER A 11 -7.98 14.99 0.39
CA SER A 11 -7.34 16.29 0.66
C SER A 11 -7.95 17.42 -0.17
N SER A 12 -7.98 18.62 0.43
CA SER A 12 -8.43 19.87 -0.22
C SER A 12 -7.57 20.25 -1.44
N GLU A 13 -8.17 21.08 -2.29
CA GLU A 13 -7.74 21.44 -3.65
C GLU A 13 -6.26 21.89 -3.74
N PRO A 14 -5.47 21.33 -4.67
CA PRO A 14 -4.12 21.82 -4.96
C PRO A 14 -4.20 23.12 -5.77
N THR A 15 -3.28 24.05 -5.52
CA THR A 15 -3.17 25.28 -6.30
C THR A 15 -2.71 24.96 -7.73
N PRO A 16 -3.20 25.65 -8.79
CA PRO A 16 -2.79 25.35 -10.16
C PRO A 16 -1.27 25.53 -10.36
N GLY A 17 -0.59 24.44 -10.70
CA GLY A 17 0.88 24.35 -10.79
C GLY A 17 1.51 23.47 -9.70
N ASP A 18 0.74 23.06 -8.69
CA ASP A 18 1.18 22.19 -7.61
C ASP A 18 0.99 20.69 -7.93
N SER A 19 1.72 19.87 -7.19
CA SER A 19 1.67 18.40 -7.17
C SER A 19 0.25 17.82 -7.30
N LEU A 20 0.06 16.81 -8.15
CA LEU A 20 -1.20 16.03 -8.26
C LEU A 20 -1.43 15.13 -7.03
N VAL A 21 -0.43 15.05 -6.15
CA VAL A 21 -0.40 14.22 -4.96
C VAL A 21 -0.17 15.10 -3.74
N CYS A 22 -0.98 14.94 -2.70
CA CYS A 22 -0.77 15.66 -1.44
C CYS A 22 0.52 15.19 -0.73
N ASP A 23 1.08 16.03 0.14
CA ASP A 23 2.32 15.71 0.87
C ASP A 23 2.26 14.39 1.63
N ARG A 24 1.08 14.06 2.17
CA ARG A 24 0.86 12.79 2.86
C ARG A 24 0.99 11.58 1.94
N CYS A 25 0.41 11.64 0.75
CA CYS A 25 0.51 10.57 -0.22
C CYS A 25 1.92 10.49 -0.82
N ARG A 26 2.59 11.63 -0.99
CA ARG A 26 4.01 11.68 -1.37
C ARG A 26 4.90 10.98 -0.33
N GLU A 27 4.71 11.25 0.96
CA GLU A 27 5.48 10.58 2.01
C GLU A 27 5.17 9.07 2.08
N ARG A 28 3.92 8.67 1.80
CA ARG A 28 3.55 7.25 1.67
C ARG A 28 4.29 6.56 0.52
N LEU A 29 4.43 7.22 -0.64
CA LEU A 29 5.22 6.70 -1.76
C LEU A 29 6.70 6.62 -1.40
N HIS A 30 7.24 7.66 -0.77
CA HIS A 30 8.63 7.69 -0.29
C HIS A 30 8.93 6.53 0.67
N THR A 31 8.11 6.38 1.71
CA THR A 31 8.22 5.28 2.69
C THR A 31 8.01 3.93 2.00
N GLY A 32 7.09 3.85 1.03
CA GLY A 32 6.83 2.63 0.28
C GLY A 32 8.01 2.13 -0.54
N LEU A 33 8.69 3.04 -1.25
CA LEU A 33 9.90 2.71 -2.00
C LEU A 33 11.02 2.17 -1.08
N ARG A 34 11.26 2.83 0.07
CA ARG A 34 12.26 2.36 1.05
C ARG A 34 11.89 1.02 1.67
N TRP A 35 10.61 0.82 1.97
CA TRP A 35 10.10 -0.45 2.48
C TRP A 35 10.34 -1.57 1.47
N ILE A 36 9.98 -1.35 0.19
CA ILE A 36 10.20 -2.31 -0.89
C ILE A 36 11.69 -2.68 -1.01
N GLU A 37 12.57 -1.67 -1.04
CA GLU A 37 14.02 -1.90 -1.13
C GLU A 37 14.54 -2.76 0.03
N PHE A 38 14.11 -2.44 1.25
CA PHE A 38 14.48 -3.21 2.44
C PHE A 38 14.02 -4.67 2.33
N HIS A 39 12.75 -4.92 2.01
CA HIS A 39 12.23 -6.30 1.96
C HIS A 39 12.78 -7.12 0.81
N LEU A 40 13.06 -6.49 -0.34
CA LEU A 40 13.73 -7.16 -1.45
C LEU A 40 15.12 -7.69 -1.07
N ALA A 41 15.86 -6.95 -0.24
CA ALA A 41 17.17 -7.40 0.24
C ALA A 41 17.09 -8.60 1.21
N HIS A 42 15.93 -8.84 1.82
CA HIS A 42 15.72 -9.90 2.80
C HIS A 42 14.90 -11.08 2.27
N LEU A 43 14.40 -10.99 1.02
CA LEU A 43 13.73 -12.11 0.38
C LEU A 43 14.70 -13.27 0.17
N THR A 44 14.31 -14.44 0.67
CA THR A 44 15.05 -15.69 0.46
C THR A 44 14.22 -16.61 -0.44
N PRO A 45 14.79 -17.10 -1.57
CA PRO A 45 14.08 -18.02 -2.46
C PRO A 45 13.98 -19.44 -1.89
N VAL A 46 14.58 -19.69 -0.72
CA VAL A 46 14.54 -20.98 -0.04
C VAL A 46 13.21 -21.10 0.66
N ARG A 47 12.43 -22.13 0.30
CA ARG A 47 11.15 -22.40 0.94
C ARG A 47 11.41 -22.72 2.41
N SER A 48 10.98 -21.83 3.32
CA SER A 48 11.04 -22.13 4.74
C SER A 48 10.18 -23.37 4.99
N VAL A 49 10.81 -24.48 5.38
CA VAL A 49 10.10 -25.69 5.78
C VAL A 49 9.34 -25.35 7.06
N ARG A 50 8.10 -24.87 6.93
CA ARG A 50 7.19 -24.83 8.08
C ARG A 50 6.97 -26.28 8.49
N PRO A 51 7.28 -26.68 9.73
CA PRO A 51 6.94 -28.01 10.21
C PRO A 51 5.41 -28.11 10.24
N GLN A 52 4.83 -28.66 9.17
CA GLN A 52 3.41 -29.00 9.15
C GLN A 52 3.23 -30.17 10.12
N LEU A 53 2.59 -29.89 11.25
CA LEU A 53 2.32 -30.82 12.35
C LEU A 53 1.32 -31.94 12.00
N VAL A 54 0.91 -32.11 10.74
CA VAL A 54 0.00 -33.20 10.35
C VAL A 54 0.40 -33.74 8.98
N ALA A 55 1.01 -34.92 8.97
CA ALA A 55 1.25 -35.72 7.78
C ALA A 55 -0.07 -36.34 7.30
N THR A 56 -0.86 -35.59 6.54
CA THR A 56 -1.81 -36.20 5.61
C THR A 56 -1.09 -36.44 4.30
N SER A 57 -1.10 -37.67 3.81
CA SER A 57 -0.44 -38.10 2.57
C SER A 57 -0.90 -37.29 1.35
N SER A 58 -0.21 -36.18 1.07
CA SER A 58 -0.36 -35.40 -0.16
C SER A 58 0.50 -36.04 -1.25
N GLY A 59 -0.11 -36.35 -2.40
CA GLY A 59 0.48 -37.11 -3.49
C GLY A 59 1.84 -36.62 -3.98
N PHE A 60 2.55 -37.52 -4.66
CA PHE A 60 3.84 -37.32 -5.31
C PHE A 60 3.78 -36.23 -6.41
N GLY A 61 3.65 -34.96 -6.00
CA GLY A 61 3.94 -33.81 -6.84
C GLY A 61 5.38 -33.37 -6.61
N SER A 62 6.20 -33.36 -7.65
CA SER A 62 7.52 -32.72 -7.60
C SER A 62 7.34 -31.22 -7.42
N ALA A 63 7.22 -30.77 -6.18
CA ALA A 63 7.24 -29.35 -5.86
C ALA A 63 8.70 -28.89 -5.86
N SER A 64 8.98 -27.76 -6.51
CA SER A 64 10.27 -27.08 -6.42
C SER A 64 10.69 -26.91 -4.96
N PRO A 65 11.97 -27.18 -4.60
CA PRO A 65 12.48 -26.87 -3.28
C PRO A 65 12.56 -25.35 -3.01
N ALA A 66 12.47 -24.54 -4.07
CA ALA A 66 12.41 -23.09 -3.98
C ALA A 66 10.97 -22.59 -3.82
N ASP A 67 10.82 -21.38 -3.28
CA ASP A 67 9.57 -20.66 -3.36
C ASP A 67 9.43 -20.00 -4.74
N ASP A 68 8.68 -20.66 -5.62
CA ASP A 68 8.49 -20.20 -7.00
C ASP A 68 7.87 -18.80 -7.07
N ALA A 69 7.08 -18.37 -6.08
CA ALA A 69 6.52 -17.02 -6.05
C ALA A 69 7.61 -15.96 -5.79
N VAL A 70 8.56 -16.27 -4.92
CA VAL A 70 9.74 -15.41 -4.67
C VAL A 70 10.64 -15.37 -5.90
N LEU A 71 10.84 -16.51 -6.57
CA LEU A 71 11.61 -16.55 -7.82
C LEU A 71 10.98 -15.68 -8.91
N VAL A 72 9.66 -15.76 -9.11
CA VAL A 72 8.92 -14.91 -10.05
C VAL A 72 9.08 -13.43 -9.71
N MET A 73 9.01 -13.09 -8.41
CA MET A 73 9.15 -11.71 -7.93
C MET A 73 10.56 -11.13 -8.13
N LEU A 74 11.59 -11.97 -8.08
CA LEU A 74 13.00 -11.56 -8.23
C LEU A 74 13.51 -11.63 -9.67
N ASP A 75 12.86 -12.39 -10.57
CA ASP A 75 13.29 -12.51 -11.96
C ASP A 75 12.53 -11.51 -12.86
N PRO A 76 13.20 -10.51 -13.46
CA PRO A 76 12.56 -9.59 -14.41
C PRO A 76 11.98 -10.26 -15.65
N ARG A 77 12.44 -11.47 -16.00
CA ARG A 77 11.97 -12.21 -17.19
C ARG A 77 10.58 -12.82 -16.98
N SER A 78 10.20 -13.09 -15.74
CA SER A 78 8.90 -13.67 -15.40
C SER A 78 7.73 -12.72 -15.72
N ALA A 79 7.98 -11.41 -15.72
CA ALA A 79 6.99 -10.41 -16.11
C ALA A 79 6.66 -10.48 -17.62
N ALA A 80 7.63 -10.85 -18.48
CA ALA A 80 7.45 -10.87 -19.93
C ALA A 80 6.69 -12.10 -20.44
N THR A 81 6.61 -13.17 -19.64
CA THR A 81 6.02 -14.44 -20.05
C THR A 81 4.59 -14.64 -19.55
N GLY A 82 4.06 -13.72 -18.73
CA GLY A 82 2.77 -13.92 -18.06
C GLY A 82 2.78 -15.10 -17.08
N VAL A 83 3.97 -15.62 -16.75
CA VAL A 83 4.17 -16.75 -15.83
C VAL A 83 4.18 -16.20 -14.41
N GLY A 84 3.00 -15.78 -13.98
CA GLY A 84 2.73 -15.22 -12.65
C GLY A 84 1.30 -15.50 -12.21
N ARG A 85 0.69 -16.58 -12.73
CA ARG A 85 -0.63 -17.05 -12.28
C ARG A 85 -0.50 -17.45 -10.82
N SER A 86 -1.34 -16.85 -9.99
CA SER A 86 -1.42 -17.20 -8.58
C SER A 86 -1.61 -18.71 -8.43
N ARG A 87 -1.00 -19.28 -7.41
CA ARG A 87 -1.07 -20.72 -7.12
C ARG A 87 -2.48 -21.18 -6.72
N THR A 88 -3.40 -20.23 -6.56
CA THR A 88 -4.79 -20.34 -6.12
C THR A 88 -5.77 -20.28 -7.29
N GLY A 89 -5.67 -21.26 -8.20
CA GLY A 89 -6.74 -21.57 -9.15
C GLY A 89 -6.98 -20.59 -10.31
N PRO A 90 -7.86 -20.97 -11.25
CA PRO A 90 -8.12 -20.23 -12.49
C PRO A 90 -8.93 -18.92 -12.32
N ASP A 91 -9.32 -18.55 -11.10
CA ASP A 91 -10.08 -17.31 -10.81
C ASP A 91 -9.23 -16.17 -10.23
N ASP A 92 -7.96 -16.40 -9.85
CA ASP A 92 -7.06 -15.37 -9.28
C ASP A 92 -6.27 -14.58 -10.35
N ASP A 93 -6.82 -14.47 -11.56
CA ASP A 93 -6.25 -13.68 -12.66
C ASP A 93 -6.38 -12.16 -12.44
N GLU A 94 -7.06 -11.71 -11.37
CA GLU A 94 -7.23 -10.27 -11.07
C GLU A 94 -5.94 -9.58 -10.58
N HIS A 95 -4.96 -10.32 -10.06
CA HIS A 95 -3.75 -9.74 -9.46
C HIS A 95 -2.47 -10.50 -9.86
N PRO A 96 -1.91 -10.27 -11.06
CA PRO A 96 -0.71 -10.98 -11.52
C PRO A 96 0.47 -10.74 -10.57
N LEU A 97 1.28 -11.78 -10.34
CA LEU A 97 2.54 -11.65 -9.62
C LEU A 97 3.47 -10.69 -10.36
N LEU A 98 3.89 -9.62 -9.68
CA LEU A 98 4.78 -8.61 -10.24
C LEU A 98 6.23 -8.97 -9.94
N SER A 99 7.08 -8.78 -10.95
CA SER A 99 8.53 -8.82 -10.76
C SER A 99 9.00 -7.45 -10.26
N ALA A 100 9.51 -7.40 -9.03
CA ALA A 100 10.01 -6.17 -8.42
C ALA A 100 11.08 -5.47 -9.28
N PRO A 101 12.11 -6.18 -9.79
CA PRO A 101 13.09 -5.56 -10.68
C PRO A 101 12.49 -5.03 -11.99
N ALA A 102 11.50 -5.72 -12.56
CA ALA A 102 10.85 -5.26 -13.79
C ALA A 102 10.04 -3.97 -13.55
N VAL A 103 9.22 -3.94 -12.50
CA VAL A 103 8.39 -2.78 -12.13
C VAL A 103 9.27 -1.57 -11.78
N LEU A 104 10.19 -1.73 -10.83
CA LEU A 104 11.05 -0.63 -10.39
C LEU A 104 11.99 -0.16 -11.49
N GLY A 105 12.55 -1.09 -12.27
CA GLY A 105 13.40 -0.79 -13.42
C GLY A 105 12.64 -0.07 -14.54
N GLY A 106 11.40 -0.48 -14.82
CA GLY A 106 10.52 0.15 -15.81
C GLY A 106 10.23 1.61 -15.46
N TRP A 107 9.74 1.87 -14.25
CA TRP A 107 9.49 3.24 -13.78
C TRP A 107 10.75 4.08 -13.72
N ALA A 108 11.84 3.56 -13.18
CA ALA A 108 13.10 4.31 -13.09
C ALA A 108 13.67 4.63 -14.47
N ARG A 109 13.53 3.72 -15.44
CA ARG A 109 13.91 3.96 -16.83
C ARG A 109 13.04 5.01 -17.49
N GLN A 110 11.72 4.95 -17.32
CA GLN A 110 10.80 5.97 -17.84
C GLN A 110 11.13 7.35 -17.27
N VAL A 111 11.35 7.45 -15.96
CA VAL A 111 11.80 8.69 -15.29
C VAL A 111 13.13 9.17 -15.86
N TYR A 112 14.10 8.28 -16.02
CA TYR A 112 15.40 8.60 -16.59
C TYR A 112 15.28 9.12 -18.03
N GLU A 113 14.47 8.48 -18.88
CA GLU A 113 14.25 8.88 -20.27
C GLU A 113 13.57 10.24 -20.37
N LEU A 114 12.56 10.51 -19.52
CA LEU A 114 11.83 11.77 -19.53
C LEU A 114 12.60 12.93 -18.90
N ARG A 115 13.42 12.68 -17.88
CA ARG A 115 14.14 13.74 -17.15
C ARG A 115 15.56 13.99 -17.62
N THR A 116 16.21 13.02 -18.27
CA THR A 116 17.59 13.15 -18.70
C THR A 116 17.66 13.61 -20.16
N PRO A 117 18.16 14.82 -20.43
CA PRO A 117 18.36 15.31 -21.79
C PRO A 117 19.23 14.34 -22.60
N PRO A 118 18.97 14.17 -23.91
CA PRO A 118 19.76 13.26 -24.75
C PRO A 118 21.27 13.48 -24.68
N SER A 119 21.71 14.73 -24.51
CA SER A 119 23.13 15.10 -24.36
C SER A 119 23.78 14.53 -23.09
N LEU A 120 23.02 14.35 -22.01
CA LEU A 120 23.53 13.82 -20.75
C LEU A 120 23.41 12.29 -20.64
N ARG A 121 22.62 11.64 -21.52
CA ARG A 121 22.44 10.18 -21.48
C ARG A 121 23.72 9.39 -21.79
N ALA A 122 24.65 9.98 -22.53
CA ALA A 122 25.96 9.39 -22.78
C ALA A 122 26.86 9.40 -21.53
N LEU A 123 26.63 10.32 -20.60
CA LEU A 123 27.45 10.51 -19.40
C LEU A 123 26.85 9.83 -18.17
N ILE A 124 25.54 9.84 -18.05
CA ILE A 124 24.81 9.29 -16.91
C ILE A 124 24.09 8.03 -17.39
N PRO A 125 24.56 6.82 -17.05
CA PRO A 125 23.89 5.60 -17.48
C PRO A 125 22.50 5.47 -16.83
N ALA A 126 21.58 4.82 -17.53
CA ALA A 126 20.31 4.40 -16.96
C ALA A 126 20.54 3.44 -15.76
N PRO A 127 19.65 3.46 -14.75
CA PRO A 127 19.75 2.56 -13.59
C PRO A 127 19.73 1.09 -14.04
N ARG A 128 20.67 0.29 -13.49
CA ARG A 128 20.86 -1.12 -13.84
C ARG A 128 20.51 -2.06 -12.69
N THR A 129 20.52 -1.57 -11.46
CA THR A 129 20.18 -2.34 -10.26
C THR A 129 18.88 -1.85 -9.63
N VAL A 130 18.24 -2.71 -8.82
CA VAL A 130 17.06 -2.33 -8.02
C VAL A 130 17.37 -1.13 -7.11
N ARG A 131 18.55 -1.12 -6.47
CA ARG A 131 19.00 -0.02 -5.61
C ARG A 131 19.12 1.30 -6.38
N GLU A 132 19.74 1.27 -7.55
CA GLU A 132 19.84 2.45 -8.42
C GLU A 132 18.46 2.92 -8.90
N ALA A 133 17.56 1.98 -9.22
CA ALA A 133 16.20 2.28 -9.62
C ALA A 133 15.43 2.97 -8.49
N VAL A 134 15.46 2.42 -7.27
CA VAL A 134 14.82 3.03 -6.09
C VAL A 134 15.41 4.41 -5.79
N SER A 135 16.74 4.54 -5.81
CA SER A 135 17.42 5.83 -5.62
C SER A 135 16.97 6.88 -6.65
N THR A 136 16.88 6.49 -7.93
CA THR A 136 16.39 7.34 -9.02
C THR A 136 14.94 7.78 -8.77
N LEU A 137 14.06 6.85 -8.38
CA LEU A 137 12.66 7.14 -8.09
C LEU A 137 12.49 8.05 -6.88
N LEU A 138 13.25 7.83 -5.80
CA LEU A 138 13.25 8.68 -4.61
C LEU A 138 13.72 10.11 -4.93
N ALA A 139 14.83 10.25 -5.66
CA ALA A 139 15.34 11.55 -6.08
C ALA A 139 14.37 12.28 -7.02
N ALA A 140 13.60 11.54 -7.81
CA ALA A 140 12.63 12.10 -8.74
C ALA A 140 11.21 12.24 -8.16
N LEU A 141 10.96 11.83 -6.92
CA LEU A 141 9.59 11.66 -6.41
C LEU A 141 8.76 12.94 -6.47
N GLY A 142 9.37 14.11 -6.20
CA GLY A 142 8.68 15.39 -6.33
C GLY A 142 8.20 15.68 -7.76
N TRP A 143 8.99 15.29 -8.76
CA TRP A 143 8.61 15.40 -10.17
C TRP A 143 7.59 14.33 -10.55
N ILE A 144 7.73 13.09 -10.07
CA ILE A 144 6.77 12.00 -10.30
C ILE A 144 5.37 12.41 -9.83
N CYS A 145 5.26 13.08 -8.68
CA CYS A 145 4.00 13.54 -8.12
C CYS A 145 3.26 14.60 -8.97
N THR A 146 3.92 15.21 -9.97
CA THR A 146 3.28 16.13 -10.91
C THR A 146 2.85 15.46 -12.21
N GLN A 147 3.14 14.17 -12.39
CA GLN A 147 2.90 13.47 -13.64
C GLN A 147 1.50 12.84 -13.71
N PRO A 148 0.83 12.86 -14.87
CA PRO A 148 -0.53 12.31 -15.00
C PRO A 148 -0.61 10.80 -14.76
N TRP A 149 0.49 10.08 -14.94
CA TRP A 149 0.60 8.62 -14.71
C TRP A 149 0.93 8.25 -13.26
N VAL A 150 1.00 9.22 -12.33
CA VAL A 150 1.28 8.93 -10.91
C VAL A 150 0.30 7.95 -10.25
N PRO A 151 -1.00 7.85 -10.62
CA PRO A 151 -1.90 6.86 -10.05
C PRO A 151 -1.47 5.43 -10.39
N ASP A 152 -1.02 5.19 -11.62
CA ASP A 152 -0.57 3.87 -12.08
C ASP A 152 0.71 3.46 -11.33
N PHE A 153 1.66 4.39 -11.20
CA PHE A 153 2.86 4.20 -10.39
C PHE A 153 2.52 3.85 -8.93
N ALA A 154 1.58 4.56 -8.33
CA ALA A 154 1.15 4.31 -6.96
C ALA A 154 0.46 2.95 -6.81
N ALA A 155 -0.38 2.55 -7.77
CA ALA A 155 -1.07 1.28 -7.78
C ALA A 155 -0.10 0.10 -7.89
N GLU A 156 0.86 0.15 -8.81
CA GLU A 156 1.88 -0.90 -8.95
C GLU A 156 2.78 -1.00 -7.72
N LEU A 157 3.21 0.12 -7.12
CA LEU A 157 3.95 0.10 -5.86
C LEU A 157 3.12 -0.53 -4.73
N HIS A 158 1.83 -0.20 -4.64
CA HIS A 158 0.95 -0.80 -3.64
C HIS A 158 0.79 -2.31 -3.81
N GLN A 159 0.59 -2.77 -5.06
CA GLN A 159 0.52 -4.19 -5.39
C GLN A 159 1.83 -4.90 -5.05
N LEU A 160 2.97 -4.30 -5.40
CA LEU A 160 4.28 -4.88 -5.10
C LEU A 160 4.50 -5.01 -3.59
N ARG A 161 4.11 -3.99 -2.80
CA ARG A 161 4.15 -4.05 -1.34
C ARG A 161 3.29 -5.19 -0.79
N ARG A 162 2.06 -5.36 -1.28
CA ARG A 162 1.18 -6.46 -0.85
C ARG A 162 1.80 -7.82 -1.14
N GLN A 163 2.38 -8.00 -2.32
CA GLN A 163 3.00 -9.26 -2.72
C GLN A 163 4.26 -9.55 -1.90
N LEU A 164 5.11 -8.55 -1.68
CA LEU A 164 6.30 -8.67 -0.83
C LEU A 164 5.93 -9.03 0.61
N ALA A 165 4.91 -8.37 1.17
CA ALA A 165 4.42 -8.62 2.51
C ALA A 165 3.92 -10.07 2.67
N ALA A 166 3.18 -10.58 1.67
CA ALA A 166 2.78 -11.98 1.62
C ALA A 166 3.98 -12.94 1.54
N ALA A 167 4.99 -12.61 0.72
CA ALA A 167 6.17 -13.44 0.49
C ALA A 167 7.11 -13.49 1.71
N THR A 168 7.27 -12.40 2.46
CA THR A 168 8.10 -12.36 3.67
C THR A 168 7.38 -12.93 4.90
N GLY A 169 6.11 -13.31 4.76
CA GLY A 169 5.28 -13.72 5.90
C GLY A 169 4.91 -12.56 6.83
N GLU A 170 5.31 -11.33 6.51
CA GLU A 170 4.78 -10.11 7.09
C GLU A 170 3.46 -9.78 6.40
N ALA A 171 2.49 -10.70 6.48
CA ALA A 171 1.15 -10.38 6.01
C ALA A 171 0.75 -9.05 6.68
N PRO A 172 0.29 -8.04 5.92
CA PRO A 172 -0.27 -6.85 6.55
C PRO A 172 -1.29 -7.37 7.56
N PRO A 173 -1.31 -6.83 8.79
CA PRO A 173 -2.21 -7.33 9.83
C PRO A 173 -3.59 -7.48 9.18
N PRO A 174 -4.24 -8.65 9.31
CA PRO A 174 -5.48 -8.95 8.60
C PRO A 174 -6.39 -7.74 8.78
N VAL A 175 -7.05 -7.28 7.70
CA VAL A 175 -7.89 -6.07 7.73
C VAL A 175 -8.75 -6.14 8.97
N VAL A 176 -8.34 -5.41 10.02
CA VAL A 176 -8.92 -5.61 11.34
C VAL A 176 -10.32 -5.00 11.31
N ALA A 177 -10.55 -4.03 10.42
CA ALA A 177 -11.86 -3.46 10.17
C ALA A 177 -11.95 -2.78 8.81
N THR A 178 -13.19 -2.67 8.34
CA THR A 178 -13.58 -1.81 7.23
C THR A 178 -14.02 -0.48 7.81
N CYS A 179 -13.45 0.61 7.30
CA CYS A 179 -13.89 1.94 7.70
C CYS A 179 -15.18 2.27 6.92
N THR A 180 -16.30 2.36 7.63
CA THR A 180 -17.62 2.60 7.03
C THR A 180 -17.79 4.06 6.63
N ALA A 181 -18.87 4.37 5.91
CA ALA A 181 -19.21 5.75 5.56
C ALA A 181 -19.19 6.67 6.80
N PRO A 182 -18.89 7.97 6.63
CA PRO A 182 -18.89 8.93 7.73
C PRO A 182 -20.19 8.82 8.53
N ARG A 183 -20.07 8.63 9.84
CA ARG A 183 -21.21 8.52 10.73
C ARG A 183 -21.55 9.90 11.27
N ASP A 184 -22.44 10.59 10.59
CA ASP A 184 -22.91 11.93 10.97
C ASP A 184 -23.58 11.93 12.36
N ASP A 185 -24.11 10.79 12.79
CA ASP A 185 -24.66 10.55 14.13
C ASP A 185 -23.59 10.57 15.23
N LEU A 186 -22.33 10.27 14.90
CA LEU A 186 -21.18 10.42 15.80
C LEU A 186 -20.50 11.78 15.65
N ALA A 187 -20.78 12.50 14.57
CA ALA A 187 -20.43 13.92 14.41
C ALA A 187 -21.47 14.85 15.07
N ALA A 188 -22.61 14.31 15.52
CA ALA A 188 -23.68 15.07 16.14
C ALA A 188 -23.18 15.82 17.38
N ALA A 189 -23.40 17.12 17.36
CA ALA A 189 -23.00 18.02 18.42
C ALA A 189 -23.73 17.67 19.73
N VAL A 190 -22.99 17.24 20.75
CA VAL A 190 -23.47 17.29 22.12
C VAL A 190 -23.45 18.78 22.50
N ASP A 191 -24.62 19.36 22.75
CA ASP A 191 -24.81 20.78 23.12
C ASP A 191 -24.31 21.83 22.10
N GLY A 192 -24.42 21.55 20.79
CA GLY A 192 -24.13 22.53 19.74
C GLY A 192 -22.64 22.78 19.46
N ARG A 193 -21.73 21.95 20.01
CA ARG A 193 -20.32 21.90 19.63
C ARG A 193 -19.99 20.57 18.95
N ALA A 194 -19.54 20.63 17.70
CA ALA A 194 -19.07 19.46 16.97
C ALA A 194 -17.81 18.90 17.64
N VAL A 195 -17.76 17.58 17.84
CA VAL A 195 -16.61 16.87 18.42
C VAL A 195 -15.40 16.97 17.47
N CYS A 196 -15.63 17.21 16.18
CA CYS A 196 -14.67 17.75 15.23
C CYS A 196 -15.50 18.19 14.02
N ASP A 197 -15.20 19.33 13.40
CA ASP A 197 -15.96 19.86 12.24
C ASP A 197 -15.89 18.96 10.97
N GLY A 198 -15.32 17.77 11.07
CA GLY A 198 -15.40 16.77 10.02
C GLY A 198 -15.61 15.38 10.61
N GLY A 199 -16.35 14.58 9.86
CA GLY A 199 -16.91 13.31 10.31
C GLY A 199 -15.90 12.38 10.99
N ILE A 200 -16.40 11.60 11.94
CA ILE A 200 -15.66 10.48 12.50
C ILE A 200 -15.98 9.27 11.64
N VAL A 201 -14.92 8.62 11.15
CA VAL A 201 -15.06 7.34 10.46
C VAL A 201 -14.78 6.24 11.46
N VAL A 202 -15.80 5.43 11.72
CA VAL A 202 -15.67 4.22 12.54
C VAL A 202 -15.14 3.11 11.67
N CYS A 203 -14.17 2.38 12.18
CA CYS A 203 -13.71 1.16 11.54
C CYS A 203 -14.33 -0.01 12.30
N GLU A 204 -15.13 -0.79 11.57
CA GLU A 204 -15.92 -1.89 12.09
C GLU A 204 -15.36 -3.24 11.64
N ARG A 205 -15.32 -4.21 12.56
CA ARG A 205 -14.94 -5.60 12.29
C ARG A 205 -16.15 -6.49 12.39
N GLU A 206 -16.48 -7.18 11.31
CA GLU A 206 -17.43 -8.28 11.34
C GLU A 206 -16.73 -9.56 11.79
N ASP A 207 -17.24 -10.18 12.86
CA ASP A 207 -16.80 -11.51 13.27
C ASP A 207 -17.46 -12.58 12.40
N ALA A 208 -16.65 -13.26 11.58
CA ALA A 208 -17.08 -14.27 10.63
C ALA A 208 -17.88 -15.44 11.26
N ARG A 209 -17.75 -15.70 12.57
CA ARG A 209 -18.49 -16.78 13.24
C ARG A 209 -19.86 -16.35 13.74
N SER A 210 -19.97 -15.10 14.18
CA SER A 210 -21.17 -14.57 14.83
C SER A 210 -21.98 -13.63 13.94
N GLY A 211 -21.39 -13.13 12.84
CA GLY A 211 -21.93 -12.04 12.04
C GLY A 211 -21.97 -10.70 12.79
N LEU A 212 -21.36 -10.62 13.98
CA LEU A 212 -21.43 -9.45 14.81
C LEU A 212 -20.43 -8.40 14.31
N VAL A 213 -20.95 -7.22 13.98
CA VAL A 213 -20.14 -6.07 13.62
C VAL A 213 -19.75 -5.31 14.89
N THR A 214 -18.46 -5.19 15.14
CA THR A 214 -17.90 -4.54 16.33
C THR A 214 -17.02 -3.36 15.95
N PRO A 215 -17.24 -2.16 16.52
CA PRO A 215 -16.34 -1.04 16.29
C PRO A 215 -15.00 -1.33 16.99
N ILE A 216 -13.91 -1.36 16.22
CA ILE A 216 -12.58 -1.59 16.79
C ILE A 216 -11.82 -0.29 17.07
N GLY A 217 -12.31 0.81 16.49
CA GLY A 217 -11.72 2.12 16.63
C GLY A 217 -12.39 3.10 15.68
N ALA A 218 -12.00 4.36 15.79
CA ALA A 218 -12.45 5.38 14.85
C ALA A 218 -11.33 6.35 14.54
N ARG A 219 -11.55 7.16 13.51
CA ARG A 219 -10.59 8.16 13.08
C ARG A 219 -11.30 9.45 12.73
N CYS A 220 -10.79 10.56 13.27
CA CYS A 220 -11.25 11.88 12.86
C CYS A 220 -10.78 12.16 11.42
N LEU A 221 -11.69 12.60 10.56
CA LEU A 221 -11.32 12.99 9.19
C LEU A 221 -10.50 14.28 9.11
N VAL A 222 -10.63 15.17 10.10
CA VAL A 222 -9.93 16.46 10.15
C VAL A 222 -8.54 16.34 10.76
N CYS A 223 -8.45 15.94 12.03
CA CYS A 223 -7.18 15.89 12.77
C CYS A 223 -6.48 14.54 12.67
N HIS A 224 -7.10 13.55 12.04
CA HIS A 224 -6.54 12.21 11.82
C HIS A 224 -6.20 11.40 13.07
N ARG A 225 -6.54 11.90 14.27
CA ARG A 225 -6.43 11.15 15.53
C ARG A 225 -7.20 9.85 15.43
N VAL A 226 -6.55 8.77 15.86
CA VAL A 226 -7.16 7.44 16.00
C VAL A 226 -7.68 7.35 17.42
N TYR A 227 -8.95 6.98 17.55
CA TYR A 227 -9.62 6.70 18.81
C TYR A 227 -9.70 5.19 19.00
N THR A 228 -9.29 4.74 20.17
CA THR A 228 -9.53 3.37 20.64
C THR A 228 -11.00 3.17 21.00
N ALA A 229 -11.45 1.92 21.14
CA ALA A 229 -12.82 1.60 21.54
C ALA A 229 -13.20 2.24 22.90
N PHE A 230 -12.27 2.34 23.85
CA PHE A 230 -12.52 3.00 25.14
C PHE A 230 -12.60 4.52 25.00
N GLU A 231 -11.69 5.14 24.24
CA GLU A 231 -11.77 6.58 23.96
C GLU A 231 -13.07 6.95 23.24
N LEU A 232 -13.62 6.06 22.40
CA LEU A 232 -14.93 6.26 21.77
C LEU A 232 -16.09 6.22 22.77
N ILE A 233 -16.03 5.32 23.75
CA ILE A 233 -17.02 5.25 24.84
C ILE A 233 -16.93 6.52 25.68
N ASP A 234 -15.71 6.95 26.03
CA ASP A 234 -15.48 8.18 26.77
C ASP A 234 -15.97 9.39 25.98
N LEU A 235 -15.69 9.47 24.68
CA LEU A 235 -16.16 10.54 23.79
C LEU A 235 -17.70 10.61 23.70
N ALA A 236 -18.35 9.44 23.68
CA ALA A 236 -19.81 9.33 23.67
C ALA A 236 -20.45 9.71 25.02
N GLN A 237 -19.70 9.58 26.12
CA GLN A 237 -20.17 9.90 27.48
C GLN A 237 -19.76 11.31 27.94
N SER A 238 -18.65 11.83 27.41
CA SER A 238 -18.12 13.15 27.74
C SER A 238 -18.97 14.25 27.10
N ARG A 239 -19.39 15.22 27.90
CA ARG A 239 -20.02 16.47 27.41
C ARG A 239 -19.00 17.51 26.93
N GLU A 240 -17.72 17.22 27.11
CA GLU A 240 -16.63 18.11 26.75
C GLU A 240 -16.12 17.68 25.36
N GLY A 241 -16.27 18.57 24.36
CA GLY A 241 -15.85 18.30 22.98
C GLY A 241 -14.36 17.98 22.86
N CYS A 242 -13.94 17.52 21.68
CA CYS A 242 -12.57 17.03 21.47
C CYS A 242 -11.51 18.00 22.00
N PRO A 243 -10.57 17.52 22.83
CA PRO A 243 -9.44 18.34 23.26
C PRO A 243 -8.63 18.71 22.02
N ARG A 244 -8.57 20.01 21.71
CA ARG A 244 -7.68 20.52 20.66
C ARG A 244 -6.24 20.31 21.13
N PRO A 245 -5.34 19.81 20.27
CA PRO A 245 -3.92 19.74 20.56
C PRO A 245 -3.31 21.13 20.76
#